data_AF-A0A938E7I9-F1
#
_entry.id   AF-A0A938E7I9-F1
#
_cell.length_a   1.000
_cell.length_b   1.000
_cell.length_c   1.000
_cell.angle_alpha   90.00
_cell.angle_beta   90.00
_cell.angle_gamma   90.00
#
_symmetry.space_group_name_H-M   'P 1'
#
loop_
_entity.id
_entity.type
_entity.pdbx_description
1 polymer ?
#
loop_
_entity_poly.entity_id
_entity_poly.type
_entity_poly.pdbx_seq_one_letter_code
_entity_poly.pdbx_strand_id
1 'polypeptide(L)'
;GTEPTVTDANVVLGRIDPARFLGGEMSLDAEAASDAVQRLADRLGLGLLEAAEGVIKIVDANMAAAIRSRTIQKGHDPRDFALVALGGAGPLHAASLAETLDVPEVLVPAYPGITAAMGLLTSDLKYDQMRTAFMVEGAIDAARLDRELAEMEAELRGVLEADGVAPGEIRVVAGLDCRYVGQGYELRVLLPTGRFAPEALEEFHRLHELEYGHASRDPIQIVNLRVTASGRRPALERLPVRPGTLEAASLGSGEAVFRVDGSLQPLETAYYDRARLPLETPVAGPAIVFQRDTTILVPPGWSARADEGGNLILSR
;
A
#
# COMPACT_ATOMS: atom_id res chain seq x y z
N GLY A 1 -2.51 12.85 -25.69
CA GLY A 1 -3.69 13.69 -25.39
C GLY A 1 -3.30 15.15 -25.55
N THR A 2 -4.22 16.10 -25.36
CA THR A 2 -3.91 17.55 -25.45
C THR A 2 -3.91 18.28 -24.11
N GLU A 3 -4.48 17.67 -23.07
CA GLU A 3 -4.41 18.21 -21.70
C GLU A 3 -3.17 17.65 -20.99
N PRO A 4 -2.45 18.48 -20.20
CA PRO A 4 -1.27 18.03 -19.47
C PRO A 4 -1.63 17.09 -18.33
N THR A 5 -0.74 16.16 -18.05
CA THR A 5 -0.82 15.22 -16.94
C THR A 5 0.39 15.33 -16.00
N VAL A 6 0.34 14.62 -14.88
CA VAL A 6 1.47 14.53 -13.93
C VAL A 6 2.70 13.90 -14.58
N THR A 7 2.51 12.93 -15.49
CA THR A 7 3.62 12.32 -16.24
C THR A 7 4.25 13.32 -17.20
N ASP A 8 3.45 14.12 -17.92
CA ASP A 8 3.97 15.17 -18.80
C ASP A 8 4.82 16.19 -18.02
N ALA A 9 4.37 16.59 -16.83
CA ALA A 9 5.13 17.49 -15.96
C ALA A 9 6.48 16.87 -15.51
N ASN A 10 6.51 15.58 -15.18
CA ASN A 10 7.75 14.88 -14.84
C ASN A 10 8.70 14.75 -16.04
N VAL A 11 8.18 14.57 -17.26
CA VAL A 11 8.97 14.57 -18.50
C VAL A 11 9.57 15.95 -18.75
N VAL A 12 8.78 17.02 -18.65
CA VAL A 12 9.24 18.42 -18.79
C VAL A 12 10.34 18.77 -17.79
N LEU A 13 10.26 18.25 -16.57
CA LEU A 13 11.26 18.47 -15.52
C LEU A 13 12.47 17.52 -15.64
N GLY A 14 12.54 16.64 -16.64
CA GLY A 14 13.62 15.66 -16.80
C GLY A 14 13.65 14.57 -15.72
N ARG A 15 12.57 14.42 -14.93
CA ARG A 15 12.45 13.42 -13.84
C ARG A 15 12.00 12.04 -14.36
N ILE A 16 11.45 12.01 -15.57
CA ILE A 16 11.25 10.79 -16.36
C ILE A 16 12.04 10.97 -17.65
N ASP A 17 12.91 9.99 -17.96
CA ASP A 17 13.62 9.95 -19.23
C ASP A 17 12.69 9.41 -20.35
N PRO A 18 12.38 10.23 -21.38
CA PRO A 18 11.51 9.83 -22.48
C PRO A 18 12.00 8.60 -23.26
N ALA A 19 13.30 8.34 -23.27
CA ALA A 19 13.90 7.23 -24.01
C ALA A 19 13.92 5.91 -23.23
N ARG A 20 13.72 5.96 -21.90
CA ARG A 20 13.85 4.80 -21.00
C ARG A 20 12.53 4.41 -20.32
N PHE A 21 11.40 4.94 -20.78
CA PHE A 21 10.10 4.59 -20.24
C PHE A 21 9.77 3.11 -20.49
N LEU A 22 9.19 2.45 -19.49
CA LEU A 22 8.92 1.00 -19.50
C LEU A 22 10.19 0.16 -19.80
N GLY A 23 11.36 0.57 -19.29
CA GLY A 23 12.63 -0.10 -19.57
C GLY A 23 13.15 0.13 -21.00
N GLY A 24 12.66 1.17 -21.69
CA GLY A 24 13.01 1.49 -23.08
C GLY A 24 12.14 0.81 -24.14
N GLU A 25 11.12 0.05 -23.73
CA GLU A 25 10.17 -0.59 -24.66
C GLU A 25 9.16 0.41 -25.24
N MET A 26 9.07 1.60 -24.65
CA MET A 26 8.19 2.68 -25.10
C MET A 26 8.94 4.01 -25.03
N SER A 27 8.93 4.76 -26.12
CA SER A 27 9.39 6.15 -26.11
C SER A 27 8.24 7.11 -25.82
N LEU A 28 8.52 8.15 -25.06
CA LEU A 28 7.60 9.26 -24.81
C LEU A 28 7.91 10.42 -25.76
N ASP A 29 6.85 11.10 -26.20
CA ASP A 29 6.97 12.32 -27.00
C ASP A 29 7.15 13.53 -26.07
N ALA A 30 8.41 13.93 -25.87
CA ALA A 30 8.76 15.02 -24.96
C ALA A 30 8.30 16.39 -25.47
N GLU A 31 8.21 16.59 -26.79
CA GLU A 31 7.70 17.82 -27.39
C GLU A 31 6.21 17.95 -27.12
N ALA A 32 5.44 16.88 -27.34
CA ALA A 32 4.01 16.87 -27.05
C ALA A 32 3.70 17.11 -25.55
N ALA A 33 4.51 16.55 -24.64
CA ALA A 33 4.41 16.81 -23.21
C ALA A 33 4.69 18.29 -22.89
N SER A 34 5.75 18.85 -23.47
CA SER A 34 6.13 20.25 -23.30
C SER A 34 5.05 21.20 -23.81
N ASP A 35 4.48 20.95 -24.99
CA ASP A 35 3.39 21.73 -25.56
C ASP A 35 2.13 21.70 -24.69
N ALA A 36 1.80 20.53 -24.12
CA ALA A 36 0.64 20.39 -23.24
C ALA A 36 0.80 21.19 -21.94
N VAL A 37 1.98 21.12 -21.32
CA VAL A 37 2.26 21.89 -20.11
C VAL A 37 2.41 23.38 -20.42
N GLN A 38 2.97 23.76 -21.57
CA GLN A 38 3.09 25.15 -22.01
C GLN A 38 1.71 25.82 -22.13
N ARG A 39 0.71 25.14 -22.71
CA ARG A 39 -0.67 25.66 -22.76
C ARG A 39 -1.25 25.94 -21.37
N LEU A 40 -0.90 25.14 -20.36
CA LEU A 40 -1.28 25.41 -18.97
C LEU A 40 -0.51 26.61 -18.42
N ALA A 41 0.79 26.67 -18.66
CA ALA A 41 1.67 27.76 -18.24
C ALA A 41 1.17 29.12 -18.77
N ASP A 42 0.81 29.19 -20.06
CA ASP A 42 0.31 30.39 -20.72
C ASP A 42 -0.99 30.89 -20.08
N ARG A 43 -1.93 29.98 -19.76
CA ARG A 43 -3.20 30.34 -19.09
C ARG A 43 -2.99 30.90 -17.68
N LEU A 44 -1.93 30.47 -17.00
CA LEU A 44 -1.61 30.88 -15.64
C LEU A 44 -0.64 32.06 -15.58
N GLY A 45 -0.05 32.47 -16.72
CA GLY A 45 1.00 33.49 -16.76
C GLY A 45 2.30 33.03 -16.10
N LEU A 46 2.63 31.74 -16.19
CA LEU A 46 3.83 31.13 -15.61
C LEU A 46 4.81 30.69 -16.71
N GLY A 47 6.07 30.46 -16.34
CA GLY A 47 7.03 29.76 -17.21
C GLY A 47 6.77 28.25 -17.25
N LEU A 48 7.24 27.58 -18.30
CA LEU A 48 7.05 26.12 -18.51
C LEU A 48 7.43 25.29 -17.29
N LEU A 49 8.66 25.49 -16.78
CA LEU A 49 9.20 24.72 -15.65
C LEU A 49 8.46 25.03 -14.34
N GLU A 50 8.04 26.27 -14.13
CA GLU A 50 7.25 26.68 -12.96
C GLU A 50 5.85 26.03 -12.99
N ALA A 51 5.21 25.99 -14.16
CA ALA A 51 3.93 25.30 -14.33
C ALA A 51 4.09 23.79 -14.11
N ALA A 52 5.13 23.16 -14.67
CA ALA A 52 5.41 21.74 -14.47
C ALA A 52 5.65 21.41 -12.99
N GLU A 53 6.50 22.18 -12.31
CA GLU A 53 6.76 22.00 -10.88
C GLU A 53 5.49 22.23 -10.05
N GLY A 54 4.66 23.21 -10.42
CA GLY A 54 3.36 23.47 -9.79
C GLY A 54 2.40 22.28 -9.86
N VAL A 55 2.33 21.59 -11.01
CA VAL A 55 1.52 20.35 -11.17
C VAL A 55 1.99 19.29 -10.17
N ILE A 56 3.31 19.08 -10.06
CA ILE A 56 3.89 18.09 -9.14
C ILE A 56 3.60 18.47 -7.68
N LYS A 57 3.82 19.73 -7.30
CA LYS A 57 3.54 20.21 -5.94
C LYS A 57 2.09 20.03 -5.52
N ILE A 58 1.14 20.27 -6.43
CA ILE A 58 -0.29 20.12 -6.14
C ILE A 58 -0.64 18.64 -5.92
N VAL A 59 -0.17 17.73 -6.79
CA VAL A 59 -0.45 16.31 -6.61
C VAL A 59 0.21 15.76 -5.34
N ASP A 60 1.43 16.19 -5.03
CA ASP A 60 2.14 15.78 -3.81
C ASP A 60 1.44 16.29 -2.56
N ALA A 61 1.01 17.56 -2.54
CA ALA A 61 0.25 18.12 -1.42
C ALA A 61 -1.07 17.36 -1.18
N ASN A 62 -1.79 17.00 -2.25
CA ASN A 62 -3.03 16.22 -2.15
C ASN A 62 -2.77 14.80 -1.62
N MET A 63 -1.72 14.14 -2.10
CA MET A 63 -1.32 12.81 -1.61
C MET A 63 -0.90 12.85 -0.14
N ALA A 64 -0.09 13.83 0.26
CA ALA A 64 0.32 14.01 1.66
C ALA A 64 -0.88 14.28 2.57
N ALA A 65 -1.83 15.13 2.14
CA ALA A 65 -3.06 15.38 2.90
C ALA A 65 -3.90 14.10 3.08
N ALA A 66 -4.02 13.28 2.05
CA ALA A 66 -4.73 12.02 2.11
C ALA A 66 -4.06 11.02 3.09
N ILE A 67 -2.74 10.88 3.03
CA ILE A 67 -1.97 10.03 3.96
C ILE A 67 -2.17 10.54 5.39
N ARG A 68 -1.93 11.82 5.65
CA ARG A 68 -2.08 12.43 6.98
C ARG A 68 -3.48 12.22 7.56
N SER A 69 -4.52 12.44 6.75
CA SER A 69 -5.90 12.23 7.19
C SER A 69 -6.15 10.79 7.64
N ARG A 70 -5.64 9.79 6.91
CA ARG A 70 -5.86 8.37 7.24
C ARG A 70 -5.06 7.91 8.44
N THR A 71 -3.84 8.43 8.61
CA THR A 71 -2.95 8.07 9.72
C THR A 71 -3.42 8.71 11.04
N ILE A 72 -3.75 10.01 11.03
CA ILE A 72 -4.23 10.73 12.22
C ILE A 72 -5.62 10.25 12.66
N GLN A 73 -6.51 9.89 11.74
CA GLN A 73 -7.81 9.30 12.08
C GLN A 73 -7.68 8.00 12.90
N LYS A 74 -6.55 7.30 12.76
CA LYS A 74 -6.24 6.09 13.53
C LYS A 74 -5.40 6.36 14.79
N GLY A 75 -5.13 7.63 15.10
CA GLY A 75 -4.31 8.03 16.25
C GLY A 75 -2.81 7.79 16.07
N HIS A 76 -2.33 7.64 14.83
CA HIS A 76 -0.92 7.40 14.53
C HIS A 76 -0.23 8.67 14.03
N ASP A 77 1.02 8.88 14.44
CA ASP A 77 1.90 9.93 13.93
C ASP A 77 2.72 9.39 12.75
N PRO A 78 2.65 9.97 11.54
CA PRO A 78 3.42 9.51 10.38
C PRO A 78 4.94 9.42 10.62
N ARG A 79 5.48 10.23 11.55
CA ARG A 79 6.91 10.30 11.85
C ARG A 79 7.47 9.02 12.48
N ASP A 80 6.58 8.17 13.02
CA ASP A 80 6.94 6.89 13.64
C ASP A 80 6.99 5.73 12.62
N PHE A 81 6.83 6.01 11.32
CA PHE A 81 6.72 4.99 10.27
C PHE A 81 7.70 5.23 9.12
N ALA A 82 7.86 4.22 8.26
CA ALA A 82 8.45 4.37 6.93
C ALA A 82 7.36 4.56 5.88
N LEU A 83 7.62 5.36 4.84
CA LEU A 83 6.72 5.48 3.70
C LEU A 83 7.02 4.38 2.67
N VAL A 84 6.07 3.48 2.43
CA VAL A 84 6.23 2.44 1.40
C VAL A 84 5.72 2.95 0.06
N ALA A 85 6.61 3.13 -0.91
CA ALA A 85 6.28 3.67 -2.23
C ALA A 85 5.91 2.55 -3.21
N LEU A 86 4.63 2.48 -3.57
CA LEU A 86 4.05 1.45 -4.45
C LEU A 86 3.55 2.05 -5.77
N GLY A 87 3.32 1.18 -6.75
CA GLY A 87 2.93 1.56 -8.12
C GLY A 87 4.10 2.10 -8.94
N GLY A 88 3.91 2.24 -10.26
CA GLY A 88 4.98 2.68 -11.16
C GLY A 88 5.36 4.15 -11.04
N ALA A 89 4.47 4.98 -10.47
CA ALA A 89 4.70 6.41 -10.26
C ALA A 89 4.99 6.77 -8.80
N GLY A 90 4.67 5.90 -7.83
CA GLY A 90 4.85 6.21 -6.40
C GLY A 90 6.28 6.65 -6.07
N PRO A 91 7.32 5.91 -6.52
CA PRO A 91 8.71 6.28 -6.25
C PRO A 91 9.20 7.60 -6.88
N LEU A 92 8.47 8.20 -7.82
CA LEU A 92 8.78 9.55 -8.34
C LEU A 92 8.45 10.65 -7.32
N HIS A 93 7.43 10.41 -6.49
CA HIS A 93 6.87 11.39 -5.55
C HIS A 93 7.32 11.14 -4.11
N ALA A 94 7.82 9.93 -3.82
CA ALA A 94 7.99 9.44 -2.47
C ALA A 94 8.92 10.28 -1.59
N ALA A 95 10.05 10.78 -2.12
CA ALA A 95 10.95 11.64 -1.37
C ALA A 95 10.29 12.97 -0.96
N SER A 96 9.54 13.60 -1.88
CA SER A 96 8.82 14.85 -1.57
C SER A 96 7.68 14.62 -0.58
N LEU A 97 6.97 13.49 -0.70
CA LEU A 97 5.93 13.10 0.26
C LEU A 97 6.51 12.83 1.64
N ALA A 98 7.64 12.14 1.73
CA ALA A 98 8.30 11.87 3.00
C ALA A 98 8.76 13.17 3.67
N GLU A 99 9.32 14.11 2.92
CA GLU A 99 9.66 15.44 3.45
C GLU A 99 8.42 16.21 3.93
N THR A 100 7.32 16.19 3.18
CA THR A 100 6.07 16.88 3.55
C THR A 100 5.38 16.27 4.79
N LEU A 101 5.63 14.99 5.05
CA LEU A 101 5.04 14.22 6.15
C LEU A 101 6.00 14.05 7.34
N ASP A 102 7.22 14.58 7.27
CA ASP A 102 8.31 14.37 8.24
C ASP A 102 8.62 12.88 8.49
N VAL A 103 8.46 12.05 7.46
CA VAL A 103 8.76 10.62 7.52
C VAL A 103 10.28 10.41 7.36
N PRO A 104 10.94 9.63 8.23
CA PRO A 104 12.40 9.49 8.24
C PRO A 104 12.97 8.76 7.02
N GLU A 105 12.23 7.81 6.46
CA GLU A 105 12.70 6.99 5.34
C GLU A 105 11.56 6.53 4.42
N VAL A 106 11.93 6.29 3.16
CA VAL A 106 11.06 5.68 2.14
C VAL A 106 11.58 4.29 1.83
N LEU A 107 10.69 3.30 1.82
CA LEU A 107 10.98 1.96 1.31
C LEU A 107 10.33 1.80 -0.07
N VAL A 108 11.14 1.57 -1.09
CA VAL A 108 10.69 1.17 -2.44
C VAL A 108 10.89 -0.34 -2.59
N PRO A 109 9.82 -1.17 -2.59
CA PRO A 109 9.96 -2.62 -2.71
C PRO A 109 10.65 -3.05 -4.00
N ALA A 110 11.10 -4.30 -4.06
CA ALA A 110 11.76 -4.86 -5.24
C ALA A 110 10.95 -4.67 -6.55
N TYR A 111 9.62 -4.74 -6.48
CA TYR A 111 8.72 -4.61 -7.63
C TYR A 111 7.52 -3.71 -7.31
N PRO A 112 7.74 -2.38 -7.18
CA PRO A 112 6.70 -1.46 -6.73
C PRO A 112 5.56 -1.35 -7.76
N GLY A 113 5.88 -1.43 -9.06
CA GLY A 113 4.89 -1.31 -10.14
C GLY A 113 3.89 -2.46 -10.21
N ILE A 114 4.24 -3.64 -9.68
CA ILE A 114 3.39 -4.84 -9.70
C ILE A 114 3.04 -5.38 -8.30
N THR A 115 3.18 -4.57 -7.25
CA THR A 115 2.98 -5.03 -5.86
C THR A 115 1.57 -5.59 -5.62
N ALA A 116 0.53 -5.05 -6.28
CA ALA A 116 -0.83 -5.59 -6.17
C ALA A 116 -0.95 -7.02 -6.72
N ALA A 117 -0.28 -7.31 -7.84
CA ALA A 117 -0.23 -8.66 -8.41
C ALA A 117 0.55 -9.61 -7.50
N MET A 118 1.66 -9.15 -6.92
CA MET A 118 2.41 -9.93 -5.92
C MET A 118 1.55 -10.25 -4.69
N GLY A 119 0.76 -9.29 -4.20
CA GLY A 119 -0.18 -9.51 -3.10
C GLY A 119 -1.22 -10.59 -3.41
N LEU A 120 -1.74 -10.63 -4.65
CA LEU A 120 -2.67 -11.68 -5.08
C LEU A 120 -2.01 -13.07 -5.07
N LEU A 121 -0.73 -13.16 -5.44
CA LEU A 121 0.03 -14.42 -5.45
C LEU A 121 0.38 -14.91 -4.04
N THR A 122 0.70 -14.00 -3.12
CA THR A 122 1.19 -14.33 -1.77
C THR A 122 0.13 -14.37 -0.69
N SER A 123 -1.07 -13.82 -0.93
CA SER A 123 -2.15 -13.85 0.06
C SER A 123 -2.65 -15.26 0.30
N ASP A 124 -2.94 -15.62 1.54
CA ASP A 124 -3.60 -16.88 1.86
C ASP A 124 -4.98 -16.97 1.19
N LEU A 125 -5.42 -18.18 0.86
CA LEU A 125 -6.81 -18.40 0.45
C LEU A 125 -7.70 -18.18 1.66
N LYS A 126 -8.77 -17.40 1.51
CA LYS A 126 -9.68 -17.08 2.60
C LYS A 126 -11.11 -17.07 2.09
N TYR A 127 -11.96 -17.84 2.75
CA TYR A 127 -13.39 -17.89 2.49
C TYR A 127 -14.14 -17.48 3.76
N ASP A 128 -15.12 -16.61 3.59
CA ASP A 128 -15.99 -16.13 4.64
C ASP A 128 -17.43 -16.54 4.33
N GLN A 129 -18.10 -17.16 5.29
CA GLN A 129 -19.52 -17.47 5.21
C GLN A 129 -20.27 -16.80 6.36
N MET A 130 -21.48 -16.33 6.08
CA MET A 130 -22.36 -15.70 7.04
C MET A 130 -23.78 -16.27 6.89
N ARG A 131 -24.41 -16.61 8.02
CA ARG A 131 -25.83 -17.03 8.07
C ARG A 131 -26.56 -16.22 9.14
N THR A 132 -27.76 -15.77 8.84
CA THR A 132 -28.60 -15.07 9.84
C THR A 132 -29.18 -16.09 10.83
N ALA A 133 -28.94 -15.87 12.12
CA ALA A 133 -29.47 -16.73 13.19
C ALA A 133 -30.63 -16.07 13.95
N PHE A 134 -30.52 -14.77 14.22
CA PHE A 134 -31.45 -13.94 14.98
C PHE A 134 -32.00 -14.62 16.25
N MET A 135 -31.26 -14.52 17.35
CA MET A 135 -31.65 -15.03 18.67
C MET A 135 -31.40 -13.97 19.73
N VAL A 136 -32.27 -13.90 20.74
CA VAL A 136 -32.13 -12.96 21.86
C VAL A 136 -31.70 -13.76 23.09
N GLU A 137 -30.85 -13.14 23.91
CA GLU A 137 -30.44 -13.63 25.22
C GLU A 137 -31.67 -14.04 26.05
N GLY A 138 -31.59 -15.22 26.67
CA GLY A 138 -32.72 -15.89 27.33
C GLY A 138 -33.53 -16.84 26.43
N ALA A 139 -33.34 -16.79 25.10
CA ALA A 139 -33.98 -17.68 24.13
C ALA A 139 -32.99 -18.21 23.06
N ILE A 140 -31.73 -18.39 23.44
CA ILE A 140 -30.67 -18.90 22.54
C ILE A 140 -30.77 -20.43 22.43
N ASP A 141 -30.92 -20.93 21.20
CA ASP A 141 -30.79 -22.36 20.90
C ASP A 141 -29.33 -22.70 20.59
N ALA A 142 -28.56 -22.98 21.64
CA ALA A 142 -27.14 -23.33 21.54
C ALA A 142 -26.90 -24.54 20.62
N ALA A 143 -27.80 -25.53 20.64
CA ALA A 143 -27.67 -26.72 19.81
C ALA A 143 -27.85 -26.40 18.32
N ARG A 144 -28.76 -25.48 17.98
CA ARG A 144 -28.90 -24.97 16.61
C ARG A 144 -27.68 -24.17 16.17
N LEU A 145 -27.15 -23.28 17.03
CA LEU A 145 -25.94 -22.52 16.73
C LEU A 145 -24.75 -23.43 16.41
N ASP A 146 -24.48 -24.41 17.28
CA ASP A 146 -23.39 -25.35 17.10
C ASP A 146 -23.54 -26.20 15.82
N ARG A 147 -24.77 -26.61 15.47
CA ARG A 147 -25.02 -27.32 14.21
C ARG A 147 -24.74 -26.44 12.99
N GLU A 148 -25.29 -25.22 12.96
CA GLU A 148 -25.11 -24.32 11.83
C GLU A 148 -23.64 -23.89 11.66
N LEU A 149 -22.92 -23.65 12.76
CA LEU A 149 -21.48 -23.36 12.74
C LEU A 149 -20.67 -24.55 12.20
N ALA A 150 -20.98 -25.77 12.63
CA ALA A 150 -20.30 -26.98 12.15
C ALA A 150 -20.56 -27.25 10.66
N GLU A 151 -21.79 -27.01 10.17
CA GLU A 151 -22.12 -27.10 8.75
C GLU A 151 -21.34 -26.07 7.92
N MET A 152 -21.31 -24.81 8.36
CA MET A 152 -20.56 -23.75 7.70
C MET A 152 -19.05 -24.05 7.68
N GLU A 153 -18.49 -24.56 8.78
CA GLU A 153 -17.10 -25.00 8.84
C GLU A 153 -16.83 -26.13 7.83
N ALA A 154 -17.68 -27.16 7.78
CA ALA A 154 -17.51 -28.28 6.87
C ALA A 154 -17.58 -27.84 5.40
N GLU A 155 -18.52 -26.95 5.06
CA GLU A 155 -18.64 -26.36 3.71
C GLU A 155 -17.37 -25.61 3.30
N LEU A 156 -16.87 -24.71 4.17
CA LEU A 156 -15.68 -23.93 3.86
C LEU A 156 -14.39 -24.75 3.80
N ARG A 157 -14.27 -25.80 4.63
CA ARG A 157 -13.17 -26.77 4.53
C ARG A 157 -13.21 -27.49 3.18
N GLY A 158 -14.38 -27.95 2.75
CA GLY A 158 -14.55 -28.59 1.44
C GLY A 158 -14.14 -27.70 0.27
N VAL A 159 -14.44 -26.39 0.32
CA VAL A 159 -14.00 -25.42 -0.69
C VAL A 159 -12.48 -25.30 -0.72
N LEU A 160 -11.82 -25.12 0.44
CA LEU A 160 -10.36 -24.98 0.50
C LEU A 160 -9.63 -26.27 0.07
N GLU A 161 -10.16 -27.44 0.41
CA GLU A 161 -9.62 -28.72 -0.04
C GLU A 161 -9.74 -28.88 -1.57
N ALA A 162 -10.87 -28.45 -2.16
CA ALA A 162 -11.06 -28.43 -3.60
C ALA A 162 -10.09 -27.48 -4.31
N ASP A 163 -9.68 -26.39 -3.65
CA ASP A 163 -8.63 -25.47 -4.11
C ASP A 163 -7.19 -25.98 -3.86
N GLY A 164 -7.04 -27.20 -3.35
CA GLY A 164 -5.75 -27.87 -3.17
C GLY A 164 -5.04 -27.54 -1.84
N VAL A 165 -5.74 -26.97 -0.86
CA VAL A 165 -5.18 -26.77 0.49
C VAL A 165 -5.23 -28.09 1.26
N ALA A 166 -4.09 -28.51 1.81
CA ALA A 166 -4.05 -29.71 2.65
C ALA A 166 -4.88 -29.53 3.94
N PRO A 167 -5.62 -30.54 4.41
CA PRO A 167 -6.49 -30.40 5.60
C PRO A 167 -5.79 -29.86 6.86
N GLY A 168 -4.51 -30.20 7.05
CA GLY A 168 -3.70 -29.72 8.18
C GLY A 168 -3.28 -28.25 8.10
N GLU A 169 -3.37 -27.63 6.93
CA GLU A 169 -3.03 -26.22 6.69
C GLU A 169 -4.28 -25.31 6.73
N ILE A 170 -5.47 -25.89 6.88
CA ILE A 170 -6.73 -25.14 6.98
C ILE A 170 -6.97 -24.69 8.41
N ARG A 171 -7.05 -23.38 8.60
CA ARG A 171 -7.44 -22.74 9.85
C ARG A 171 -8.86 -22.24 9.73
N VAL A 172 -9.67 -22.49 10.75
CA VAL A 172 -11.05 -22.04 10.81
C VAL A 172 -11.23 -21.20 12.06
N VAL A 173 -11.91 -20.05 11.89
CA VAL A 173 -12.30 -19.15 12.96
C VAL A 173 -13.81 -18.96 12.85
N ALA A 174 -14.51 -19.32 13.92
CA ALA A 174 -15.94 -19.10 14.03
C ALA A 174 -16.23 -17.88 14.92
N GLY A 175 -17.40 -17.28 14.73
CA GLY A 175 -17.81 -16.10 15.47
C GLY A 175 -19.29 -15.78 15.34
N LEU A 176 -19.74 -14.85 16.16
CA LEU A 176 -21.09 -14.31 16.18
C LEU A 176 -21.03 -12.81 15.93
N ASP A 177 -21.94 -12.28 15.12
CA ASP A 177 -22.17 -10.84 15.06
C ASP A 177 -23.33 -10.52 16.03
N CYS A 178 -23.01 -9.83 17.13
CA CYS A 178 -23.89 -9.58 18.28
C CYS A 178 -24.16 -8.08 18.46
N ARG A 179 -25.29 -7.72 19.08
CA ARG A 179 -25.63 -6.33 19.45
C ARG A 179 -26.57 -6.30 20.65
N TYR A 180 -26.75 -5.17 21.31
CA TYR A 180 -27.86 -5.00 22.24
C TYR A 180 -29.20 -4.88 21.50
N VAL A 181 -30.30 -5.33 22.11
CA VAL A 181 -31.64 -5.10 21.57
C VAL A 181 -31.89 -3.61 21.38
N GLY A 182 -32.32 -3.20 20.17
CA GLY A 182 -32.53 -1.80 19.81
C GLY A 182 -31.31 -1.09 19.22
N GLN A 183 -30.12 -1.72 19.24
CA GLN A 183 -28.91 -1.20 18.63
C GLN A 183 -28.88 -1.42 17.11
N GLY A 184 -28.33 -0.43 16.38
CA GLY A 184 -28.27 -0.43 14.91
C GLY A 184 -26.99 -0.99 14.29
N TYR A 185 -26.04 -1.45 15.10
CA TYR A 185 -24.73 -1.94 14.65
C TYR A 185 -24.30 -3.15 15.48
N GLU A 186 -23.55 -4.07 14.88
CA GLU A 186 -23.07 -5.30 15.51
C GLU A 186 -21.57 -5.25 15.83
N LEU A 187 -21.17 -5.95 16.89
CA LEU A 187 -19.78 -6.31 17.18
C LEU A 187 -19.57 -7.80 17.00
N ARG A 188 -18.38 -8.17 16.50
CA ARG A 188 -18.02 -9.56 16.28
C ARG A 188 -17.39 -10.17 17.52
N VAL A 189 -17.99 -11.24 18.02
CA VAL A 189 -17.46 -12.09 19.08
C VAL A 189 -16.84 -13.33 18.46
N LEU A 190 -15.57 -13.61 18.75
CA LEU A 190 -14.91 -14.83 18.28
C LEU A 190 -15.29 -16.02 19.18
N LEU A 191 -15.40 -17.20 18.58
CA LEU A 191 -15.64 -18.47 19.28
C LEU A 191 -14.38 -19.35 19.14
N PRO A 192 -13.45 -19.33 20.12
CA PRO A 192 -12.16 -20.02 20.01
C PRO A 192 -12.26 -21.54 19.83
N THR A 193 -13.31 -22.15 20.37
CA THR A 193 -13.60 -23.58 20.24
C THR A 193 -14.44 -23.93 19.01
N GLY A 194 -14.84 -22.92 18.22
CA GLY A 194 -15.79 -23.04 17.12
C GLY A 194 -17.24 -23.29 17.55
N ARG A 195 -17.50 -23.33 18.86
CA ARG A 195 -18.82 -23.63 19.45
C ARG A 195 -19.31 -22.47 20.29
N PHE A 196 -20.62 -22.35 20.40
CA PHE A 196 -21.22 -21.39 21.30
C PHE A 196 -20.98 -21.79 22.75
N ALA A 197 -20.56 -20.82 23.56
CA ALA A 197 -20.50 -20.93 25.00
C ALA A 197 -21.06 -19.62 25.60
N PRO A 198 -21.78 -19.65 26.73
CA PRO A 198 -22.37 -18.45 27.33
C PRO A 198 -21.36 -17.31 27.57
N GLU A 199 -20.09 -17.64 27.81
CA GLU A 199 -18.98 -16.70 27.99
C GLU A 199 -18.76 -15.78 26.77
N ALA A 200 -19.24 -16.17 25.59
CA ALA A 200 -19.24 -15.32 24.40
C ALA A 200 -20.08 -14.03 24.60
N LEU A 201 -21.13 -14.09 25.42
CA LEU A 201 -21.95 -12.92 25.75
C LEU A 201 -21.19 -11.94 26.67
N GLU A 202 -20.42 -12.46 27.61
CA GLU A 202 -19.52 -11.63 28.45
C GLU A 202 -18.41 -10.99 27.60
N GLU A 203 -17.86 -11.73 26.63
CA GLU A 203 -16.88 -11.18 25.70
C GLU A 203 -17.47 -10.06 24.83
N PHE A 204 -18.75 -10.17 24.43
CA PHE A 204 -19.44 -9.07 23.77
C PHE A 204 -19.48 -7.80 24.64
N HIS A 205 -19.86 -7.91 25.91
CA HIS A 205 -19.86 -6.77 26.83
C HIS A 205 -18.46 -6.14 26.94
N ARG A 206 -17.41 -6.96 27.06
CA ARG A 206 -16.02 -6.50 27.11
C ARG A 206 -15.59 -5.78 25.82
N LEU A 207 -15.96 -6.31 24.66
CA LEU A 207 -15.66 -5.69 23.36
C LEU A 207 -16.41 -4.37 23.19
N HIS A 208 -17.65 -4.28 23.66
CA HIS A 208 -18.42 -3.05 23.61
C HIS A 208 -17.83 -1.96 24.51
N GLU A 209 -17.38 -2.32 25.73
CA GLU A 209 -16.67 -1.40 26.63
C GLU A 209 -15.37 -0.91 26.01
N LEU A 210 -14.62 -1.78 25.33
CA LEU A 210 -13.37 -1.42 24.66
C LEU A 210 -13.58 -0.46 23.48
N GLU A 211 -14.58 -0.73 22.64
CA GLU A 211 -14.84 0.04 21.42
C GLU A 211 -15.56 1.37 21.72
N TYR A 212 -16.49 1.39 22.67
CA TYR A 212 -17.40 2.51 22.91
C TYR A 212 -17.32 3.11 24.32
N GLY A 213 -16.45 2.60 25.19
CA GLY A 213 -16.22 3.11 26.55
C GLY A 213 -17.38 2.88 27.53
N HIS A 214 -18.31 1.98 27.20
CA HIS A 214 -19.40 1.56 28.08
C HIS A 214 -19.97 0.21 27.62
N ALA A 215 -20.72 -0.49 28.47
CA ALA A 215 -21.52 -1.67 28.14
C ALA A 215 -22.96 -1.52 28.71
N SER A 216 -23.98 -1.92 27.93
CA SER A 216 -25.37 -1.88 28.37
C SER A 216 -25.76 -3.14 29.16
N ARG A 217 -26.89 -3.04 29.88
CA ARG A 217 -27.59 -4.17 30.51
C ARG A 217 -28.74 -4.71 29.67
N ASP A 218 -29.00 -4.10 28.52
CA ASP A 218 -30.03 -4.59 27.60
C ASP A 218 -29.68 -6.01 27.13
N PRO A 219 -30.67 -6.87 26.83
CA PRO A 219 -30.42 -8.21 26.34
C PRO A 219 -29.59 -8.20 25.06
N ILE A 220 -28.66 -9.15 24.94
CA ILE A 220 -27.86 -9.32 23.73
C ILE A 220 -28.70 -10.05 22.65
N GLN A 221 -28.52 -9.64 21.40
CA GLN A 221 -29.07 -10.26 20.22
C GLN A 221 -27.94 -10.78 19.33
N ILE A 222 -27.93 -12.08 19.09
CA ILE A 222 -27.10 -12.72 18.07
C ILE A 222 -27.80 -12.53 16.74
N VAL A 223 -27.22 -11.73 15.84
CA VAL A 223 -27.81 -11.43 14.53
C VAL A 223 -27.35 -12.46 13.49
N ASN A 224 -26.03 -12.68 13.40
CA ASN A 224 -25.44 -13.58 12.41
C ASN A 224 -24.44 -14.55 13.04
N LEU A 225 -24.31 -15.71 12.40
CA LEU A 225 -23.18 -16.62 12.52
C LEU A 225 -22.18 -16.32 11.43
N ARG A 226 -20.90 -16.43 11.76
CA ARG A 226 -19.82 -16.25 10.81
C ARG A 226 -18.78 -17.33 10.98
N VAL A 227 -18.37 -17.91 9.87
CA VAL A 227 -17.21 -18.79 9.82
C VAL A 227 -16.27 -18.27 8.75
N THR A 228 -15.00 -18.16 9.11
CA THR A 228 -13.92 -17.78 8.22
C THR A 228 -12.96 -18.96 8.18
N ALA A 229 -12.72 -19.52 6.99
CA ALA A 229 -11.68 -20.52 6.79
C ALA A 229 -10.55 -19.93 5.95
N SER A 230 -9.30 -20.20 6.32
CA SER A 230 -8.12 -19.76 5.59
C SER A 230 -7.13 -20.90 5.38
N GLY A 231 -6.60 -21.02 4.17
CA GLY A 231 -5.54 -21.96 3.81
C GLY A 231 -4.25 -21.23 3.50
N ARG A 232 -3.16 -21.64 4.16
CA ARG A 232 -1.84 -21.07 3.89
C ARG A 232 -1.40 -21.42 2.48
N ARG A 233 -0.97 -20.42 1.71
CA ARG A 233 -0.27 -20.67 0.45
C ARG A 233 1.23 -20.81 0.69
N PRO A 234 1.94 -21.64 -0.09
CA PRO A 234 3.39 -21.68 -0.04
C PRO A 234 3.95 -20.28 -0.25
N ALA A 235 4.85 -19.85 0.64
CA ALA A 235 5.53 -18.59 0.47
C ALA A 235 6.32 -18.62 -0.85
N LEU A 236 6.29 -17.52 -1.61
CA LEU A 236 7.17 -17.37 -2.75
C LEU A 236 8.61 -17.37 -2.26
N GLU A 237 9.45 -18.17 -2.89
CA GLU A 237 10.89 -18.11 -2.66
C GLU A 237 11.40 -16.71 -2.99
N ARG A 238 12.22 -16.15 -2.10
CA ARG A 238 12.86 -14.88 -2.36
C ARG A 238 13.86 -15.07 -3.48
N LEU A 239 13.77 -14.22 -4.50
CA LEU A 239 14.78 -14.20 -5.55
C LEU A 239 16.11 -13.72 -4.95
N PRO A 240 17.23 -14.40 -5.22
CA PRO A 240 18.52 -13.99 -4.72
C PRO A 240 18.90 -12.64 -5.31
N VAL A 241 19.17 -11.66 -4.44
CA VAL A 241 19.70 -10.36 -4.86
C VAL A 241 21.19 -10.51 -5.10
N ARG A 242 21.65 -10.20 -6.32
CA ARG A 242 23.07 -10.25 -6.66
C ARG A 242 23.65 -8.85 -6.49
N PRO A 243 24.66 -8.65 -5.63
CA PRO A 243 25.29 -7.33 -5.51
C PRO A 243 25.98 -6.97 -6.81
N GLY A 244 25.72 -5.77 -7.32
CA GLY A 244 26.46 -5.19 -8.43
C GLY A 244 27.50 -4.17 -7.96
N THR A 245 27.87 -3.23 -8.84
CA THR A 245 28.78 -2.12 -8.54
C THR A 245 28.24 -0.83 -9.15
N LEU A 246 28.67 0.33 -8.64
CA LEU A 246 28.21 1.62 -9.17
C LEU A 246 28.60 1.81 -10.64
N GLU A 247 29.78 1.32 -11.03
CA GLU A 247 30.26 1.39 -12.42
C GLU A 247 29.37 0.56 -13.34
N ALA A 248 28.97 -0.65 -12.92
CA ALA A 248 28.09 -1.51 -13.70
C ALA A 248 26.64 -1.00 -13.76
N ALA A 249 26.20 -0.29 -12.70
CA ALA A 249 24.88 0.31 -12.63
C ALA A 249 24.75 1.62 -13.42
N SER A 250 25.85 2.34 -13.64
CA SER A 250 25.82 3.63 -14.32
C SER A 250 25.31 3.51 -15.75
N LEU A 251 24.32 4.35 -16.08
CA LEU A 251 23.74 4.53 -17.41
C LEU A 251 24.08 5.89 -18.01
N GLY A 252 25.01 6.62 -17.38
CA GLY A 252 25.37 8.00 -17.71
C GLY A 252 24.67 9.02 -16.81
N SER A 253 24.46 10.22 -17.35
CA SER A 253 23.75 11.31 -16.70
C SER A 253 22.86 12.03 -17.71
N GLY A 254 21.90 12.79 -17.19
CA GLY A 254 21.11 13.75 -17.96
C GLY A 254 20.75 14.96 -17.11
N GLU A 255 19.94 15.84 -17.65
CA GLU A 255 19.50 17.04 -16.95
C GLU A 255 18.11 16.82 -16.33
N ALA A 256 17.98 17.10 -15.04
CA ALA A 256 16.68 17.18 -14.37
C ALA A 256 16.59 18.46 -13.55
N VAL A 257 15.37 19.02 -13.47
CA VAL A 257 15.13 20.31 -12.85
C VAL A 257 14.59 20.14 -11.44
N PHE A 258 15.28 20.77 -10.49
CA PHE A 258 14.91 20.79 -9.07
C PHE A 258 14.87 22.22 -8.56
N ARG A 259 14.09 22.46 -7.51
CA ARG A 259 14.14 23.73 -6.79
C ARG A 259 15.24 23.70 -5.75
N VAL A 260 16.25 24.52 -5.93
CA VAL A 260 17.38 24.70 -5.01
C VAL A 260 17.46 26.18 -4.65
N ASP A 261 17.58 26.47 -3.35
CA ASP A 261 17.65 27.82 -2.81
C ASP A 261 16.52 28.75 -3.31
N GLY A 262 15.31 28.19 -3.45
CA GLY A 262 14.12 28.93 -3.87
C GLY A 262 13.95 29.12 -5.38
N SER A 263 14.88 28.62 -6.21
CA SER A 263 14.84 28.77 -7.68
C SER A 263 14.88 27.42 -8.39
N LEU A 264 14.19 27.29 -9.53
CA LEU A 264 14.32 26.11 -10.39
C LEU A 264 15.65 26.14 -11.13
N GLN A 265 16.43 25.07 -10.96
CA GLN A 265 17.75 24.93 -11.55
C GLN A 265 17.85 23.57 -12.25
N PRO A 266 18.38 23.53 -13.49
CA PRO A 266 18.79 22.28 -14.10
C PRO A 266 20.03 21.75 -13.38
N LEU A 267 20.00 20.48 -13.00
CA LEU A 267 21.12 19.80 -12.36
C LEU A 267 21.49 18.55 -13.16
N GLU A 268 22.79 18.32 -13.32
CA GLU A 268 23.28 17.04 -13.82
C GLU A 268 22.87 15.94 -12.84
N THR A 269 22.12 14.97 -13.35
CA THR A 269 21.44 13.93 -12.58
C THR A 269 21.93 12.57 -13.05
N ALA A 270 22.49 11.79 -12.14
CA ALA A 270 23.07 10.49 -12.46
C ALA A 270 21.99 9.43 -12.73
N TYR A 271 22.22 8.59 -13.73
CA TYR A 271 21.28 7.54 -14.13
C TYR A 271 21.81 6.16 -13.75
N TYR A 272 20.99 5.35 -13.09
CA TYR A 272 21.38 4.02 -12.63
C TYR A 272 20.37 2.94 -13.02
N ASP A 273 20.86 1.75 -13.39
CA ASP A 273 20.07 0.53 -13.46
C ASP A 273 19.95 -0.09 -12.06
N ARG A 274 18.73 -0.16 -11.51
CA ARG A 274 18.49 -0.70 -10.16
C ARG A 274 19.06 -2.11 -10.00
N ALA A 275 18.95 -2.95 -11.03
CA ALA A 275 19.32 -4.36 -10.95
C ALA A 275 20.83 -4.60 -10.77
N ARG A 276 21.63 -3.55 -10.96
CA ARG A 276 23.09 -3.59 -10.90
C ARG A 276 23.66 -2.76 -9.76
N LEU A 277 22.81 -2.16 -8.93
CA LEU A 277 23.27 -1.38 -7.79
C LEU A 277 24.06 -2.27 -6.81
N PRO A 278 25.11 -1.72 -6.18
CA PRO A 278 25.74 -2.36 -5.04
C PRO A 278 24.75 -2.42 -3.86
N LEU A 279 24.85 -3.49 -3.07
CA LEU A 279 24.11 -3.60 -1.81
C LEU A 279 24.79 -2.77 -0.73
N GLU A 280 23.97 -2.23 0.17
CA GLU A 280 24.38 -1.50 1.37
C GLU A 280 25.25 -0.27 1.13
N THR A 281 25.40 0.14 -0.13
CA THR A 281 26.18 1.31 -0.53
C THR A 281 25.23 2.45 -0.92
N PRO A 282 25.27 3.59 -0.23
CA PRO A 282 24.44 4.74 -0.58
C PRO A 282 24.84 5.35 -1.92
N VAL A 283 23.84 5.74 -2.70
CA VAL A 283 23.93 6.56 -3.90
C VAL A 283 23.33 7.92 -3.58
N ALA A 284 24.16 8.96 -3.61
CA ALA A 284 23.69 10.33 -3.38
C ALA A 284 22.89 10.87 -4.57
N GLY A 285 21.85 11.65 -4.29
CA GLY A 285 21.13 12.43 -5.29
C GLY A 285 21.86 13.72 -5.68
N PRO A 286 21.49 14.38 -6.80
CA PRO A 286 20.38 14.02 -7.69
C PRO A 286 20.69 12.78 -8.54
N ALA A 287 19.79 11.80 -8.49
CA ALA A 287 19.88 10.58 -9.28
C ALA A 287 18.49 10.07 -9.69
N ILE A 288 18.44 9.37 -10.82
CA ILE A 288 17.27 8.61 -11.29
C ILE A 288 17.68 7.14 -11.38
N VAL A 289 16.99 6.30 -10.62
CA VAL A 289 17.18 4.86 -10.65
C VAL A 289 16.06 4.25 -11.50
N PHE A 290 16.45 3.60 -12.58
CA PHE A 290 15.55 2.97 -13.54
C PHE A 290 15.27 1.52 -13.16
N GLN A 291 14.00 1.17 -13.26
CA GLN A 291 13.51 -0.19 -13.25
C GLN A 291 12.42 -0.30 -14.32
N ARG A 292 12.20 -1.49 -14.87
CA ARG A 292 11.22 -1.68 -15.95
C ARG A 292 9.81 -1.19 -15.60
N ASP A 293 9.36 -1.41 -14.37
CA ASP A 293 8.00 -1.10 -13.89
C ASP A 293 7.88 0.22 -13.11
N THR A 294 8.98 0.96 -12.91
CA THR A 294 8.99 2.23 -12.15
C THR A 294 10.20 3.10 -12.47
N THR A 295 10.05 4.41 -12.28
CA THR A 295 11.18 5.35 -12.15
C THR A 295 11.29 5.78 -10.69
N ILE A 296 12.50 5.76 -10.12
CA ILE A 296 12.73 6.16 -8.73
C ILE A 296 13.58 7.43 -8.73
N LEU A 297 13.03 8.49 -8.14
CA LEU A 297 13.69 9.79 -8.08
C LEU A 297 14.40 9.95 -6.73
N VAL A 298 15.70 10.21 -6.77
CA VAL A 298 16.52 10.55 -5.61
C VAL A 298 16.91 12.03 -5.74
N PRO A 299 16.15 12.96 -5.14
CA PRO A 299 16.39 14.40 -5.33
C PRO A 299 17.69 14.85 -4.63
N PRO A 300 18.16 16.09 -4.88
CA PRO A 300 19.28 16.67 -4.14
C PRO A 300 19.07 16.61 -2.62
N GLY A 301 20.13 16.26 -1.89
CA GLY A 301 20.09 16.11 -0.43
C GLY A 301 19.51 14.78 0.06
N TRP A 302 19.07 13.90 -0.84
CA TRP A 302 18.67 12.53 -0.50
C TRP A 302 19.73 11.52 -0.94
N SER A 303 19.64 10.31 -0.40
CA SER A 303 20.41 9.15 -0.83
C SER A 303 19.52 7.93 -0.99
N ALA A 304 19.96 6.97 -1.80
CA ALA A 304 19.31 5.69 -2.00
C ALA A 304 20.26 4.55 -1.68
N ARG A 305 19.81 3.53 -0.94
CA ARG A 305 20.61 2.34 -0.60
C ARG A 305 19.81 1.08 -0.91
N ALA A 306 20.38 0.18 -1.70
CA ALA A 306 19.78 -1.13 -1.95
C ALA A 306 20.07 -2.07 -0.79
N ASP A 307 19.07 -2.80 -0.29
CA ASP A 307 19.23 -3.79 0.78
C ASP A 307 19.27 -5.23 0.27
N GLU A 308 19.63 -6.17 1.15
CA GLU A 308 19.64 -7.62 0.84
C GLU A 308 18.24 -8.19 0.51
N GLY A 309 17.17 -7.47 0.89
CA GLY A 309 15.79 -7.81 0.55
C GLY A 309 15.38 -7.37 -0.87
N GLY A 310 16.25 -6.66 -1.58
CA GLY A 310 15.97 -6.10 -2.90
C GLY A 310 15.18 -4.78 -2.85
N ASN A 311 14.95 -4.23 -1.66
CA ASN A 311 14.34 -2.93 -1.49
C ASN A 311 15.36 -1.83 -1.79
N LEU A 312 14.86 -0.67 -2.18
CA LEU A 312 15.65 0.55 -2.22
C LEU A 312 15.13 1.49 -1.13
N ILE A 313 16.01 1.81 -0.18
CA ILE A 313 15.69 2.70 0.94
C ILE A 313 16.17 4.11 0.58
N LEU A 314 15.25 5.07 0.61
CA LEU A 314 15.60 6.49 0.44
C LEU A 314 15.60 7.17 1.81
N SER A 315 16.64 7.94 2.08
CA SER A 315 16.77 8.74 3.29
C SER A 315 17.53 10.03 3.02
N ARG A 316 17.37 11.01 3.90
CA ARG A 316 18.09 12.28 3.89
C ARG A 316 19.40 12.18 4.69
#